data_AF-A0A950Q9J8-F1
#
_entry.id   AF-A0A950Q9J8-F1
#
_cell.length_a   1.000
_cell.length_b   1.000
_cell.length_c   1.000
_cell.angle_alpha   90.00
_cell.angle_beta   90.00
_cell.angle_gamma   90.00
#
_symmetry.space_group_name_H-M   'P 1'
#
loop_
_entity.id
_entity.type
_entity.pdbx_description
1 polymer ?
#
loop_
_entity_poly.entity_id
_entity_poly.type
_entity_poly.pdbx_seq_one_letter_code
_entity_poly.pdbx_strand_id
1 'polypeptide(L)'
;MIALQAVDGAGHSVTTQALPFKLPARVFTNPLARALIEQRQVLATSTTPQDRQRVIKVLGALTLAPEMFYAQDMGTYTAIRAAYWGLRNAAHPEDVQHVSDLLWQIAVGLERGGLLNAAAELRRLQALLAQALAQGAPQDVIDELLQRYQEAMRRYMEALANNPGATPPGPPPADVKVLSQEDLNALLKAIEALAQSGDRAKAQQLLAMLQNLLENLRLSQGGSGQGGTGAMSPEDKAMSDAVRKLGELMGKQRELLDKTFKGRQGENVDPNALRGAQGDIQKQLGDIMKGLGDQKVPAPGDLKRAEGLMGDSGRELGQKDYDSSSTDQKSTLDALRSASNELAQKLLKNGGKDQQGGEEDPLGRSQGQAGPDFGKVKVPDKSDLQRARDILMELRRRAAERGRPQQELDYIDRLLKQF
;
A
#
# COMPACT_ATOMS: atom_id res chain seq x y z
N MET A 1 -34.94 -7.73 18.73
CA MET A 1 -35.15 -8.89 19.62
C MET A 1 -34.84 -10.13 18.81
N ILE A 2 -34.16 -11.12 19.39
CA ILE A 2 -33.91 -12.41 18.75
C ILE A 2 -34.63 -13.48 19.55
N ALA A 3 -35.38 -14.35 18.86
CA ALA A 3 -35.96 -15.55 19.42
C ALA A 3 -35.56 -16.73 18.52
N LEU A 4 -35.23 -17.86 19.13
CA LEU A 4 -34.87 -19.08 18.42
C LEU A 4 -36.11 -19.99 18.38
N GLN A 5 -36.41 -20.56 17.22
CA GLN A 5 -37.45 -21.56 17.06
C GLN A 5 -36.79 -22.91 16.80
N ALA A 6 -37.00 -23.88 17.68
CA ALA A 6 -36.58 -25.26 17.50
C ALA A 6 -37.79 -26.08 17.04
N VAL A 7 -37.61 -26.90 16.01
CA VAL A 7 -38.63 -27.83 15.50
C VAL A 7 -38.10 -29.25 15.67
N ASP A 8 -38.88 -30.13 16.31
CA ASP A 8 -38.53 -31.54 16.49
C ASP A 8 -38.84 -32.38 15.23
N GLY A 9 -38.37 -33.64 15.22
CA GLY A 9 -38.60 -34.57 14.10
C GLY A 9 -40.06 -35.01 13.91
N ALA A 10 -40.95 -34.70 14.86
CA ALA A 10 -42.39 -34.94 14.78
C ALA A 10 -43.17 -33.68 14.30
N GLY A 11 -42.49 -32.55 14.11
CA GLY A 11 -43.06 -31.30 13.63
C GLY A 11 -43.50 -30.32 14.72
N HIS A 12 -43.23 -30.58 15.99
CA HIS A 12 -43.55 -29.63 17.07
C HIS A 12 -42.51 -28.51 17.12
N SER A 13 -42.96 -27.27 17.24
CA SER A 13 -42.08 -26.11 17.36
C SER A 13 -42.17 -25.44 18.73
N VAL A 14 -41.02 -25.17 19.36
CA VAL A 14 -40.90 -24.33 20.56
C VAL A 14 -40.08 -23.09 20.21
N THR A 15 -40.57 -21.93 20.63
CA THR A 15 -39.87 -20.65 20.49
C THR A 15 -39.36 -20.17 21.84
N THR A 16 -38.09 -19.79 21.92
CA THR A 16 -37.49 -19.24 23.14
C THR A 16 -38.06 -17.86 23.47
N GLN A 17 -37.93 -17.42 24.74
CA GLN A 17 -38.20 -16.02 25.08
C GLN A 17 -37.30 -15.09 24.26
N ALA A 18 -37.88 -13.98 23.78
CA ALA A 18 -37.18 -13.04 22.93
C ALA A 18 -36.16 -12.24 23.75
N LEU A 19 -34.88 -12.32 23.36
CA LEU A 19 -33.79 -11.59 24.02
C LEU A 19 -33.50 -10.26 23.29
N PRO A 20 -33.29 -9.15 24.01
CA PRO A 20 -32.80 -7.92 23.42
C PRO A 20 -31.35 -8.11 22.96
N PHE A 21 -31.14 -8.04 21.65
CA PHE A 21 -29.82 -8.12 21.02
C PHE A 21 -29.53 -6.81 20.31
N LYS A 22 -28.40 -6.16 20.65
CA LYS A 22 -27.93 -4.96 19.95
C LYS A 22 -26.99 -5.41 18.84
N LEU A 23 -27.39 -5.16 17.59
CA LEU A 23 -26.54 -5.47 16.43
C LEU A 23 -25.22 -4.67 16.55
N PRO A 24 -24.06 -5.29 16.32
CA PRO A 24 -22.80 -4.57 16.24
C PRO A 24 -22.86 -3.61 15.05
N ALA A 25 -22.67 -2.32 15.31
CA ALA A 25 -22.64 -1.28 14.30
C ALA A 25 -21.22 -0.72 14.18
N ARG A 26 -20.77 -0.46 12.94
CA ARG A 26 -19.51 0.23 12.70
C ARG A 26 -19.60 1.64 13.26
N VAL A 27 -18.62 2.04 14.07
CA VAL A 27 -18.52 3.40 14.61
C VAL A 27 -17.89 4.30 13.55
N PHE A 28 -18.50 5.46 13.31
CA PHE A 28 -17.99 6.51 12.42
C PHE A 28 -17.52 7.69 13.29
N THR A 29 -16.33 8.19 13.02
CA THR A 29 -15.69 9.29 13.75
C THR A 29 -15.88 10.63 13.05
N ASN A 30 -15.99 10.65 11.72
CA ASN A 30 -16.32 11.84 10.97
C ASN A 30 -17.79 12.25 11.28
N PRO A 31 -18.05 13.50 11.73
CA PRO A 31 -19.40 13.95 12.10
C PRO A 31 -20.41 13.86 10.95
N LEU A 32 -19.98 14.18 9.72
CA LEU A 32 -20.82 14.09 8.53
C LEU A 32 -21.09 12.62 8.17
N ALA A 33 -20.07 11.76 8.21
CA ALA A 33 -20.23 10.33 7.96
C ALA A 33 -21.18 9.68 9.00
N ARG A 34 -21.07 10.08 10.27
CA ARG A 34 -21.97 9.65 11.33
C ARG A 34 -23.42 10.08 11.05
N ALA A 35 -23.64 11.34 10.69
CA ALA A 35 -24.97 11.84 10.35
C ALA A 35 -25.59 11.08 9.17
N LEU A 36 -24.80 10.73 8.15
CA LEU A 36 -25.25 9.93 6.99
C LEU A 36 -25.61 8.50 7.37
N ILE A 37 -24.85 7.87 8.27
CA ILE A 37 -25.12 6.50 8.73
C ILE A 37 -26.33 6.42 9.65
N GLU A 38 -26.56 7.45 10.47
CA GLU A 38 -27.80 7.59 11.21
C GLU A 38 -29.00 7.67 10.25
N GLN A 39 -28.89 8.44 9.16
CA GLN A 39 -29.95 8.51 8.15
C GLN A 39 -30.15 7.17 7.44
N ARG A 40 -29.07 6.46 7.13
CA ARG A 40 -29.13 5.11 6.57
C ARG A 40 -29.86 4.15 7.51
N GLN A 41 -29.56 4.20 8.81
CA GLN A 41 -30.24 3.38 9.81
C GLN A 41 -31.73 3.68 9.86
N VAL A 42 -32.11 4.96 9.83
CA VAL A 42 -33.53 5.38 9.76
C VAL A 42 -34.20 4.80 8.53
N LEU A 43 -33.57 4.84 7.35
CA LEU A 43 -34.11 4.22 6.13
C LEU A 43 -34.26 2.70 6.26
N ALA A 44 -33.26 2.03 6.83
CA ALA A 44 -33.26 0.57 7.00
C ALA A 44 -34.33 0.08 7.99
N THR A 45 -34.70 0.91 8.98
CA THR A 45 -35.76 0.59 9.95
C THR A 45 -37.08 1.29 9.64
N SER A 46 -37.17 2.05 8.54
CA SER A 46 -38.37 2.82 8.24
C SER A 46 -39.52 1.92 7.82
N THR A 47 -40.65 2.06 8.51
CA THR A 47 -41.92 1.41 8.15
C THR A 47 -42.93 2.43 7.62
N THR A 48 -42.61 3.73 7.69
CA THR A 48 -43.55 4.81 7.37
C THR A 48 -43.00 5.81 6.34
N PRO A 49 -43.86 6.45 5.53
CA PRO A 49 -43.46 7.54 4.63
C PRO A 49 -42.89 8.78 5.35
N GLN A 50 -43.23 8.98 6.62
CA GLN A 50 -42.78 10.14 7.41
C GLN A 50 -41.28 10.07 7.72
N ASP A 51 -40.76 8.88 8.01
CA ASP A 51 -39.34 8.65 8.25
C ASP A 51 -38.52 9.01 7.00
N ARG A 52 -39.02 8.64 5.81
CA ARG A 52 -38.41 9.01 4.53
C ARG A 52 -38.36 10.52 4.34
N GLN A 53 -39.45 11.23 4.62
CA GLN A 53 -39.47 12.69 4.51
C GLN A 53 -38.50 13.37 5.49
N ARG A 54 -38.33 12.81 6.69
CA ARG A 54 -37.34 13.30 7.66
C ARG A 54 -35.92 13.16 7.12
N VAL A 55 -35.57 12.00 6.56
CA VAL A 55 -34.25 11.77 5.96
C VAL A 55 -34.01 12.73 4.80
N ILE A 56 -34.99 12.95 3.91
CA ILE A 56 -34.89 13.93 2.82
C ILE A 56 -34.56 15.33 3.37
N LYS A 57 -35.26 15.79 4.41
CA LYS A 57 -35.00 17.09 5.04
C LYS A 57 -33.58 17.18 5.60
N VAL A 58 -33.10 16.12 6.27
CA VAL A 58 -31.74 16.08 6.84
C VAL A 58 -30.69 16.10 5.73
N LEU A 59 -30.82 15.28 4.67
CA LEU A 59 -29.88 15.31 3.54
C LEU A 59 -29.86 16.67 2.83
N GLY A 60 -31.02 17.34 2.74
CA GLY A 60 -31.12 18.71 2.25
C GLY A 60 -30.37 19.71 3.16
N ALA A 61 -30.55 19.59 4.48
CA ALA A 61 -29.89 20.45 5.46
C ALA A 61 -28.36 20.27 5.50
N LEU A 62 -27.88 19.03 5.36
CA LEU A 62 -26.45 18.70 5.30
C LEU A 62 -25.74 19.31 4.09
N THR A 63 -26.49 19.76 3.08
CA THR A 63 -25.94 20.33 1.85
C THR A 63 -26.17 21.85 1.72
N LEU A 64 -26.49 22.53 2.83
CA LEU A 64 -26.60 23.99 2.88
C LEU A 64 -25.23 24.66 2.81
N ALA A 65 -25.20 25.87 2.21
CA ALA A 65 -23.99 26.68 2.03
C ALA A 65 -22.77 25.90 1.48
N PRO A 66 -22.89 25.29 0.27
CA PRO A 66 -21.83 24.45 -0.28
C PRO A 66 -20.51 25.20 -0.50
N GLU A 67 -20.59 26.49 -0.81
CA GLU A 67 -19.45 27.41 -0.95
C GLU A 67 -18.57 27.46 0.31
N MET A 68 -19.14 27.24 1.50
CA MET A 68 -18.41 27.29 2.77
C MET A 68 -17.96 25.90 3.24
N PHE A 69 -18.84 24.91 3.19
CA PHE A 69 -18.57 23.60 3.79
C PHE A 69 -17.96 22.58 2.82
N TYR A 70 -18.10 22.79 1.51
CA TYR A 70 -17.68 21.84 0.47
C TYR A 70 -16.76 22.47 -0.58
N ALA A 71 -16.19 23.65 -0.33
CA ALA A 71 -15.30 24.36 -1.25
C ALA A 71 -14.14 23.49 -1.79
N GLN A 72 -13.60 22.62 -0.93
CA GLN A 72 -12.47 21.74 -1.24
C GLN A 72 -12.90 20.30 -1.57
N ASP A 73 -14.20 19.98 -1.45
CA ASP A 73 -14.75 18.63 -1.63
C ASP A 73 -16.16 18.68 -2.22
N MET A 74 -16.26 19.21 -3.42
CA MET A 74 -17.50 19.25 -4.20
C MET A 74 -17.99 17.85 -4.60
N GLY A 75 -17.11 16.85 -4.57
CA GLY A 75 -17.46 15.45 -4.80
C GLY A 75 -18.42 14.93 -3.73
N THR A 76 -18.08 15.13 -2.46
CA THR A 76 -18.97 14.75 -1.34
C THR A 76 -20.30 15.49 -1.40
N TYR A 77 -20.28 16.80 -1.66
CA TYR A 77 -21.52 17.57 -1.84
C TYR A 77 -22.42 16.93 -2.89
N THR A 78 -21.86 16.65 -4.07
CA THR A 78 -22.60 16.09 -5.20
C THR A 78 -23.18 14.71 -4.86
N ALA A 79 -22.42 13.87 -4.16
CA ALA A 79 -22.87 12.54 -3.75
C ALA A 79 -24.05 12.61 -2.75
N ILE A 80 -24.00 13.51 -1.75
CA ILE A 80 -25.11 13.70 -0.80
C ILE A 80 -26.33 14.28 -1.52
N ARG A 81 -26.15 15.20 -2.47
CA ARG A 81 -27.24 15.73 -3.30
C ARG A 81 -27.85 14.66 -4.19
N ALA A 82 -27.05 13.75 -4.74
CA ALA A 82 -27.55 12.60 -5.51
C ALA A 82 -28.41 11.68 -4.62
N ALA A 83 -27.95 11.38 -3.40
CA ALA A 83 -28.75 10.61 -2.43
C ALA A 83 -30.06 11.32 -2.06
N TYR A 84 -30.03 12.64 -1.87
CA TYR A 84 -31.23 13.46 -1.61
C TYR A 84 -32.25 13.35 -2.75
N TRP A 85 -31.81 13.53 -4.00
CA TRP A 85 -32.71 13.47 -5.16
C TRP A 85 -33.18 12.04 -5.45
N GLY A 86 -32.31 11.04 -5.28
CA GLY A 86 -32.66 9.64 -5.38
C GLY A 86 -33.77 9.27 -4.40
N LEU A 87 -33.66 9.71 -3.14
CA LEU A 87 -34.68 9.43 -2.13
C LEU A 87 -35.99 10.19 -2.36
N ARG A 88 -35.91 11.42 -2.87
CA ARG A 88 -37.08 12.25 -3.19
C ARG A 88 -37.88 11.69 -4.35
N ASN A 89 -37.20 11.07 -5.32
CA ASN A 89 -37.81 10.50 -6.50
C ASN A 89 -38.05 8.98 -6.39
N ALA A 90 -37.70 8.37 -5.23
CA ALA A 90 -37.86 6.94 -5.00
C ALA A 90 -39.33 6.52 -5.01
N ALA A 91 -39.71 5.74 -6.01
CA ALA A 91 -41.06 5.21 -6.18
C ALA A 91 -41.18 3.78 -5.61
N HIS A 92 -40.09 3.00 -5.69
CA HIS A 92 -40.08 1.60 -5.30
C HIS A 92 -39.19 1.37 -4.06
N PRO A 93 -39.40 0.26 -3.32
CA PRO A 93 -38.54 -0.10 -2.19
C PRO A 93 -37.06 -0.26 -2.58
N GLU A 94 -36.80 -0.72 -3.80
CA GLU A 94 -35.43 -0.91 -4.34
C GLU A 94 -34.69 0.44 -4.47
N ASP A 95 -35.38 1.50 -4.86
CA ASP A 95 -34.79 2.86 -4.96
C ASP A 95 -34.29 3.33 -3.59
N VAL A 96 -35.02 3.00 -2.52
CA VAL A 96 -34.64 3.34 -1.15
C VAL A 96 -33.43 2.52 -0.69
N GLN A 97 -33.37 1.24 -1.07
CA GLN A 97 -32.19 0.40 -0.80
C GLN A 97 -30.95 0.94 -1.53
N HIS A 98 -31.10 1.35 -2.79
CA HIS A 98 -30.00 1.95 -3.54
C HIS A 98 -29.47 3.23 -2.88
N VAL A 99 -30.36 4.08 -2.38
CA VAL A 99 -29.97 5.27 -1.59
C VAL A 99 -29.30 4.86 -0.28
N SER A 100 -29.82 3.85 0.42
CA SER A 100 -29.23 3.33 1.66
C SER A 100 -27.78 2.85 1.45
N ASP A 101 -27.51 2.19 0.33
CA ASP A 101 -26.16 1.76 -0.05
C ASP A 101 -25.27 2.93 -0.46
N LEU A 102 -25.80 3.90 -1.19
CA LEU A 102 -25.09 5.13 -1.53
C LEU A 102 -24.67 5.90 -0.27
N LEU A 103 -25.55 6.04 0.73
CA LEU A 103 -25.23 6.68 2.01
C LEU A 103 -24.09 5.96 2.75
N TRP A 104 -24.06 4.63 2.70
CA TRP A 104 -22.95 3.85 3.24
C TRP A 104 -21.64 4.13 2.50
N GLN A 105 -21.65 4.12 1.16
CA GLN A 105 -20.46 4.39 0.36
C GLN A 105 -19.89 5.78 0.61
N ILE A 106 -20.76 6.80 0.68
CA ILE A 106 -20.36 8.18 0.99
C ILE A 106 -19.75 8.24 2.39
N ALA A 107 -20.39 7.64 3.40
CA ALA A 107 -19.88 7.65 4.77
C ALA A 107 -18.53 6.93 4.89
N VAL A 108 -18.35 5.77 4.24
CA VAL A 108 -17.05 5.06 4.21
C VAL A 108 -16.00 5.85 3.43
N GLY A 109 -16.40 6.51 2.35
CA GLY A 109 -15.55 7.42 1.58
C GLY A 109 -15.09 8.62 2.40
N LEU A 110 -15.96 9.19 3.22
CA LEU A 110 -15.63 10.29 4.12
C LEU A 110 -14.70 9.88 5.27
N GLU A 111 -14.92 8.70 5.84
CA GLU A 111 -14.02 8.12 6.84
C GLU A 111 -12.61 7.88 6.29
N ARG A 112 -12.51 7.24 5.12
CA ARG A 112 -11.22 6.94 4.49
C ARG A 112 -10.58 8.19 3.86
N GLY A 113 -11.42 9.07 3.33
CA GLY A 113 -11.04 10.35 2.73
C GLY A 113 -10.38 11.28 3.75
N GLY A 114 -10.85 11.32 5.00
CA GLY A 114 -10.19 12.08 6.05
C GLY A 114 -8.71 11.71 6.23
N LEU A 115 -8.40 10.41 6.32
CA LEU A 115 -7.03 9.92 6.48
C LEU A 115 -6.20 10.07 5.19
N LEU A 116 -6.77 9.74 4.04
CA LEU A 116 -6.07 9.83 2.75
C LEU A 116 -5.77 11.28 2.36
N ASN A 117 -6.71 12.20 2.60
CA ASN A 117 -6.55 13.63 2.36
C ASN A 117 -5.52 14.22 3.34
N ALA A 118 -5.60 13.89 4.63
CA ALA A 118 -4.61 14.34 5.61
C ALA A 118 -3.20 13.83 5.26
N ALA A 119 -3.06 12.58 4.80
CA ALA A 119 -1.78 12.03 4.36
C ALA A 119 -1.24 12.73 3.09
N ALA A 120 -2.12 13.05 2.14
CA ALA A 120 -1.76 13.75 0.91
C ALA A 120 -1.35 15.21 1.19
N GLU A 121 -2.09 15.91 2.06
CA GLU A 121 -1.79 17.27 2.51
C GLU A 121 -0.44 17.32 3.24
N LEU A 122 -0.20 16.37 4.14
CA LEU A 122 1.09 16.22 4.82
C LEU A 122 2.27 16.10 3.85
N ARG A 123 2.14 15.19 2.86
CA ARG A 123 3.18 14.94 1.86
C ARG A 123 3.42 16.18 0.98
N ARG A 124 2.36 16.90 0.63
CA ARG A 124 2.46 18.15 -0.14
C ARG A 124 3.21 19.23 0.64
N LEU A 125 2.84 19.46 1.90
CA LEU A 125 3.50 20.45 2.76
C LEU A 125 4.97 20.09 3.02
N GLN A 126 5.27 18.80 3.18
CA GLN A 126 6.64 18.32 3.27
C GLN A 126 7.46 18.67 2.02
N ALA A 127 6.92 18.44 0.82
CA ALA A 127 7.60 18.75 -0.43
C ALA A 127 7.84 20.26 -0.58
N LEU A 128 6.84 21.08 -0.24
CA LEU A 128 6.95 22.54 -0.25
C LEU A 128 8.00 23.04 0.74
N LEU A 129 8.03 22.49 1.95
CA LEU A 129 9.01 22.83 2.99
C LEU A 129 10.43 22.43 2.56
N ALA A 130 10.60 21.22 2.02
CA ALA A 130 11.89 20.77 1.50
C ALA A 130 12.39 21.65 0.34
N GLN A 131 11.48 22.04 -0.55
CA GLN A 131 11.78 22.95 -1.66
C GLN A 131 12.14 24.36 -1.17
N ALA A 132 11.39 24.91 -0.21
CA ALA A 132 11.65 26.20 0.40
C ALA A 132 13.03 26.23 1.08
N LEU A 133 13.40 25.16 1.80
CA LEU A 133 14.72 25.02 2.41
C LEU A 133 15.83 24.87 1.35
N ALA A 134 15.58 24.16 0.26
CA ALA A 134 16.56 23.97 -0.82
C ALA A 134 16.82 25.26 -1.63
N GLN A 135 15.76 26.02 -1.90
CA GLN A 135 15.84 27.30 -2.63
C GLN A 135 16.26 28.46 -1.73
N GLY A 136 16.32 28.23 -0.42
CA GLY A 136 16.71 29.24 0.54
C GLY A 136 15.68 30.34 0.71
N ALA A 137 14.40 29.97 0.71
CA ALA A 137 13.26 30.87 0.85
C ALA A 137 13.37 31.77 2.10
N PRO A 138 12.64 32.92 2.10
CA PRO A 138 12.52 33.81 3.25
C PRO A 138 12.05 33.06 4.51
N GLN A 139 12.51 33.51 5.69
CA GLN A 139 12.27 32.82 6.95
C GLN A 139 10.78 32.80 7.33
N ASP A 140 10.07 33.88 7.06
CA ASP A 140 8.61 34.01 7.21
C ASP A 140 7.83 32.94 6.43
N VAL A 141 8.28 32.61 5.22
CA VAL A 141 7.67 31.55 4.40
C VAL A 141 7.94 30.17 4.99
N ILE A 142 9.15 29.95 5.53
CA ILE A 142 9.51 28.68 6.16
C ILE A 142 8.70 28.49 7.46
N ASP A 143 8.57 29.54 8.26
CA ASP A 143 7.80 29.52 9.52
C ASP A 143 6.32 29.23 9.25
N GLU A 144 5.73 29.85 8.23
CA GLU A 144 4.35 29.59 7.82
C GLU A 144 4.16 28.14 7.33
N LEU A 145 5.09 27.61 6.54
CA LEU A 145 5.06 26.22 6.08
C LEU A 145 5.21 25.23 7.24
N LEU A 146 6.04 25.54 8.24
CA LEU A 146 6.21 24.72 9.44
C LEU A 146 4.93 24.69 10.29
N GLN A 147 4.25 25.83 10.47
CA GLN A 147 2.97 25.90 11.17
C GLN A 147 1.90 25.05 10.48
N ARG A 148 1.76 25.22 9.15
CA ARG A 148 0.82 24.43 8.33
C ARG A 148 1.15 22.93 8.40
N TYR A 149 2.44 22.58 8.37
CA TYR A 149 2.88 21.19 8.49
C TYR A 149 2.52 20.57 9.85
N GLN A 150 2.67 21.32 10.95
CA GLN A 150 2.29 20.86 12.28
C GLN A 150 0.77 20.64 12.39
N GLU A 151 -0.04 21.52 11.80
CA GLU A 151 -1.49 21.35 11.70
C GLU A 151 -1.89 20.11 10.90
N ALA A 152 -1.28 19.90 9.73
CA ALA A 152 -1.52 18.73 8.91
C ALA A 152 -1.10 17.43 9.61
N MET A 153 0.02 17.43 10.36
CA MET A 153 0.44 16.32 11.22
C MET A 153 -0.61 15.99 12.28
N ARG A 154 -1.14 17.00 12.98
CA ARG A 154 -2.19 16.79 13.99
C ARG A 154 -3.45 16.18 13.37
N ARG A 155 -3.91 16.72 12.25
CA ARG A 155 -5.06 16.18 11.50
C ARG A 155 -4.82 14.76 11.02
N TYR A 156 -3.59 14.45 10.56
CA TYR A 156 -3.22 13.11 10.15
C TYR A 156 -3.22 12.12 11.32
N MET A 157 -2.65 12.47 12.47
CA MET A 157 -2.67 11.62 13.66
C MET A 157 -4.07 11.46 14.24
N GLU A 158 -4.88 12.52 14.23
CA GLU A 158 -6.27 12.47 14.64
C GLU A 158 -7.08 11.57 13.70
N ALA A 159 -6.92 11.72 12.37
CA ALA A 159 -7.54 10.83 11.39
C ALA A 159 -7.05 9.38 11.52
N LEU A 160 -5.80 9.18 11.96
CA LEU A 160 -5.25 7.84 12.20
C LEU A 160 -5.84 7.20 13.47
N ALA A 161 -5.92 7.95 14.57
CA ALA A 161 -6.51 7.51 15.83
C ALA A 161 -8.02 7.25 15.70
N ASN A 162 -8.68 8.05 14.85
CA ASN A 162 -10.10 7.95 14.58
C ASN A 162 -10.47 6.96 13.47
N ASN A 163 -9.49 6.28 12.84
CA ASN A 163 -9.75 5.29 11.80
C ASN A 163 -10.16 3.93 12.42
N PRO A 164 -11.42 3.47 12.24
CA PRO A 164 -11.86 2.20 12.79
C PRO A 164 -11.24 1.05 11.99
N GLY A 165 -10.16 0.49 12.53
CA GLY A 165 -9.26 -0.49 11.90
C GLY A 165 -7.82 -0.39 12.41
N ALA A 166 -7.45 0.74 13.03
CA ALA A 166 -6.25 0.82 13.85
C ALA A 166 -6.53 0.13 15.19
N THR A 167 -6.08 -1.11 15.35
CA THR A 167 -5.91 -1.69 16.69
C THR A 167 -5.08 -0.71 17.51
N PRO A 168 -5.46 -0.39 18.78
CA PRO A 168 -4.57 0.34 19.67
C PRO A 168 -3.21 -0.35 19.60
N PRO A 169 -2.10 0.35 19.32
CA PRO A 169 -0.81 -0.29 19.30
C PRO A 169 -0.66 -0.99 20.65
N GLY A 170 -0.51 -2.32 20.62
CA GLY A 170 -0.16 -3.06 21.82
C GLY A 170 1.09 -2.42 22.43
N PRO A 171 1.35 -2.62 23.73
CA PRO A 171 2.57 -2.12 24.34
C PRO A 171 3.75 -2.53 23.45
N PRO A 172 4.57 -1.58 22.97
CA PRO A 172 5.65 -1.89 22.06
C PRO A 172 6.56 -2.94 22.73
N PRO A 173 7.18 -3.84 21.96
CA PRO A 173 8.28 -4.65 22.47
C PRO A 173 9.29 -3.73 23.18
N ALA A 174 9.90 -4.18 24.27
CA ALA A 174 10.76 -3.36 25.13
C ALA A 174 11.86 -2.59 24.38
N ASP A 175 12.22 -3.02 23.17
CA ASP A 175 13.27 -2.45 22.33
C ASP A 175 12.77 -1.54 21.19
N VAL A 176 11.46 -1.38 21.01
CA VAL A 176 10.89 -0.52 19.94
C VAL A 176 10.49 0.82 20.53
N LYS A 177 11.34 1.84 20.31
CA LYS A 177 11.05 3.21 20.73
C LYS A 177 10.00 3.83 19.80
N VAL A 178 8.75 3.82 20.23
CA VAL A 178 7.66 4.57 19.57
C VAL A 178 7.91 6.06 19.82
N LEU A 179 8.07 6.84 18.75
CA LEU A 179 8.18 8.30 18.87
C LEU A 179 6.88 8.87 19.42
N SER A 180 6.99 9.64 20.52
CA SER A 180 5.85 10.33 21.12
C SER A 180 5.49 11.62 20.35
N GLN A 181 4.30 12.18 20.62
CA GLN A 181 3.95 13.50 20.09
C GLN A 181 4.92 14.59 20.54
N GLU A 182 5.52 14.44 21.73
CA GLU A 182 6.50 15.36 22.29
C GLU A 182 7.83 15.29 21.53
N ASP A 183 8.29 14.07 21.19
CA ASP A 183 9.50 13.87 20.39
C ASP A 183 9.36 14.49 18.99
N LEU A 184 8.18 14.32 18.36
CA LEU A 184 7.90 14.90 17.05
C LEU A 184 7.85 16.44 17.10
N ASN A 185 7.23 17.01 18.14
CA ASN A 185 7.22 18.47 18.34
C ASN A 185 8.63 19.02 18.60
N ALA A 186 9.46 18.29 19.37
CA ALA A 186 10.85 18.67 19.61
C ALA A 186 11.66 18.67 18.31
N LEU A 187 11.44 17.68 17.44
CA LEU A 187 12.12 17.57 16.16
C LEU A 187 11.71 18.68 15.19
N LEU A 188 10.44 19.08 15.18
CA LEU A 188 9.97 20.24 14.43
C LEU A 188 10.59 21.56 14.91
N LYS A 189 10.68 21.77 16.23
CA LYS A 189 11.37 22.95 16.79
C LYS A 189 12.87 22.95 16.46
N ALA A 190 13.50 21.78 16.42
CA ALA A 190 14.90 21.68 15.99
C ALA A 190 15.07 22.07 14.52
N ILE A 191 14.14 21.64 13.64
CA ILE A 191 14.12 22.06 12.22
C ILE A 191 13.93 23.57 12.10
N GLU A 192 13.02 24.15 12.88
CA GLU A 192 12.78 25.61 12.94
C GLU A 192 14.04 26.38 13.35
N ALA A 193 14.68 25.97 14.46
CA ALA A 193 15.91 26.60 14.94
C ALA A 193 17.07 26.48 13.94
N LEU A 194 17.20 25.33 13.25
CA LEU A 194 18.20 25.12 12.22
C LEU A 194 17.91 25.91 10.94
N ALA A 195 16.64 26.13 10.61
CA ALA A 195 16.24 27.01 9.53
C ALA A 195 16.61 28.47 9.85
N GLN A 196 16.32 28.94 11.08
CA GLN A 196 16.65 30.28 11.56
C GLN A 196 18.16 30.52 11.69
N SER A 197 18.92 29.49 12.09
CA SER A 197 20.38 29.58 12.20
C SER A 197 21.12 29.48 10.86
N GLY A 198 20.39 29.29 9.75
CA GLY A 198 20.95 29.14 8.40
C GLY A 198 21.50 27.74 8.09
N ASP A 199 21.41 26.79 9.03
CA ASP A 199 21.86 25.39 8.88
C ASP A 199 20.83 24.54 8.09
N ARG A 200 20.45 25.02 6.90
CA ARG A 200 19.41 24.42 6.05
C ARG A 200 19.69 22.97 5.65
N ALA A 201 20.97 22.62 5.49
CA ALA A 201 21.39 21.25 5.18
C ALA A 201 21.02 20.27 6.32
N LYS A 202 21.17 20.67 7.59
CA LYS A 202 20.79 19.85 8.74
C LYS A 202 19.28 19.77 8.89
N ALA A 203 18.57 20.87 8.65
CA ALA A 203 17.11 20.90 8.62
C ALA A 203 16.54 19.91 7.58
N GLN A 204 17.14 19.83 6.39
CA GLN A 204 16.78 18.86 5.35
C GLN A 204 17.04 17.41 5.78
N GLN A 205 18.16 17.13 6.47
CA GLN A 205 18.44 15.79 7.00
C GLN A 205 17.40 15.34 8.03
N LEU A 206 17.00 16.22 8.94
CA LEU A 206 15.96 15.93 9.93
C LEU A 206 14.59 15.70 9.28
N LEU A 207 14.23 16.47 8.24
CA LEU A 207 13.01 16.24 7.47
C LEU A 207 13.01 14.89 6.75
N ALA A 208 14.15 14.47 6.20
CA ALA A 208 14.30 13.16 5.55
C ALA A 208 14.20 12.01 6.57
N MET A 209 14.78 12.17 7.76
CA MET A 209 14.65 11.21 8.85
C MET A 209 13.18 11.05 9.27
N LEU A 210 12.46 12.16 9.40
CA LEU A 210 11.04 12.14 9.74
C LEU A 210 10.19 11.48 8.64
N GLN A 211 10.55 11.65 7.37
CA GLN A 211 9.92 10.94 6.24
C GLN A 211 10.05 9.42 6.38
N ASN A 212 11.29 8.95 6.59
CA ASN A 212 11.59 7.52 6.69
C ASN A 212 10.85 6.89 7.88
N LEU A 213 10.73 7.64 8.98
CA LEU A 213 10.01 7.20 10.16
C LEU A 213 8.50 7.05 9.89
N LEU A 214 7.88 8.04 9.23
CA LEU A 214 6.47 7.97 8.85
C LEU A 214 6.19 6.90 7.80
N GLU A 215 7.10 6.68 6.87
CA GLU A 215 7.02 5.61 5.87
C GLU A 215 7.12 4.25 6.55
N ASN A 216 8.09 4.04 7.44
CA ASN A 216 8.20 2.83 8.25
C ASN A 216 6.99 2.59 9.15
N LEU A 217 6.38 3.65 9.71
CA LEU A 217 5.16 3.53 10.51
C LEU A 217 3.97 3.04 9.65
N ARG A 218 3.84 3.54 8.42
CA ARG A 218 2.81 3.09 7.47
C ARG A 218 3.06 1.68 6.95
N LEU A 219 4.30 1.28 6.73
CA LEU A 219 4.63 -0.11 6.38
C LEU A 219 4.44 -1.06 7.57
N SER A 220 4.73 -0.61 8.80
CA SER A 220 4.52 -1.37 10.02
C SER A 220 3.03 -1.48 10.40
N GLN A 221 2.18 -0.55 9.97
CA GLN A 221 0.75 -0.54 10.27
C GLN A 221 -0.10 -1.08 9.11
N GLY A 222 0.41 -0.98 7.87
CA GLY A 222 -0.16 -1.61 6.67
C GLY A 222 0.35 -3.03 6.40
N GLY A 223 1.38 -3.48 7.11
CA GLY A 223 1.98 -4.81 6.99
C GLY A 223 1.50 -5.84 8.03
N SER A 224 0.56 -5.46 8.91
CA SER A 224 0.10 -6.32 10.01
C SER A 224 -1.33 -6.00 10.44
N GLY A 225 -2.23 -5.82 9.46
CA GLY A 225 -3.63 -5.49 9.72
C GLY A 225 -4.59 -5.79 8.55
N GLN A 226 -5.02 -7.04 8.47
CA GLN A 226 -6.33 -7.45 7.96
C GLN A 226 -6.66 -7.16 6.48
N GLY A 227 -6.05 -7.97 5.61
CA GLY A 227 -6.65 -8.41 4.35
C GLY A 227 -6.46 -9.92 4.23
N GLY A 228 -7.43 -10.70 4.73
CA GLY A 228 -7.46 -12.16 4.60
C GLY A 228 -6.87 -12.93 5.78
N THR A 229 -7.67 -13.18 6.82
CA THR A 229 -7.51 -14.40 7.62
C THR A 229 -7.98 -15.59 6.78
N GLY A 230 -7.14 -16.03 5.85
CA GLY A 230 -6.92 -17.46 5.64
C GLY A 230 -5.74 -17.81 6.52
N ALA A 231 -5.85 -18.83 7.37
CA ALA A 231 -4.70 -19.31 8.11
C ALA A 231 -3.61 -19.68 7.08
N MET A 232 -2.51 -18.91 7.05
CA MET A 232 -1.37 -19.21 6.19
C MET A 232 -0.92 -20.62 6.53
N SER A 233 -0.98 -21.54 5.57
CA SER A 233 -0.67 -22.94 5.81
C SER A 233 0.77 -23.04 6.34
N PRO A 234 1.11 -24.04 7.17
CA PRO A 234 2.49 -24.26 7.61
C PRO A 234 3.49 -24.19 6.44
N GLU A 235 3.12 -24.77 5.29
CA GLU A 235 3.92 -24.72 4.06
C GLU A 235 4.17 -23.29 3.54
N ASP A 236 3.15 -22.43 3.54
CA ASP A 236 3.26 -21.04 3.08
C ASP A 236 4.11 -20.20 4.03
N LYS A 237 4.02 -20.48 5.35
CA LYS A 237 4.88 -19.87 6.36
C LYS A 237 6.34 -20.27 6.17
N ALA A 238 6.62 -21.55 5.94
CA ALA A 238 7.97 -22.04 5.66
C ALA A 238 8.57 -21.41 4.41
N MET A 239 7.76 -21.27 3.35
CA MET A 239 8.16 -20.64 2.10
C MET A 239 8.46 -19.15 2.29
N SER A 240 7.61 -18.42 3.01
CA SER A 240 7.85 -17.01 3.35
C SER A 240 9.14 -16.83 4.19
N ASP A 241 9.33 -17.68 5.19
CA ASP A 241 10.54 -17.67 6.02
C ASP A 241 11.80 -18.01 5.19
N ALA A 242 11.70 -18.96 4.26
CA ALA A 242 12.79 -19.29 3.35
C ALA A 242 13.14 -18.12 2.43
N VAL A 243 12.16 -17.45 1.82
CA VAL A 243 12.39 -16.27 0.97
C VAL A 243 13.12 -15.16 1.72
N ARG A 244 12.70 -14.87 2.96
CA ARG A 244 13.35 -13.88 3.81
C ARG A 244 14.80 -14.25 4.12
N LYS A 245 15.04 -15.49 4.58
CA LYS A 245 16.39 -15.97 4.91
C LYS A 245 17.31 -16.03 3.68
N LEU A 246 16.78 -16.36 2.50
CA LEU A 246 17.53 -16.30 1.24
C LEU A 246 17.93 -14.86 0.88
N GLY A 247 17.07 -13.88 1.15
CA GLY A 247 17.39 -12.46 1.04
C GLY A 247 18.59 -12.05 1.90
N GLU A 248 18.58 -12.46 3.18
CA GLU A 248 19.69 -12.23 4.10
C GLU A 248 20.99 -12.93 3.63
N LEU A 249 20.90 -14.16 3.14
CA LEU A 249 22.04 -14.91 2.60
C LEU A 249 22.65 -14.26 1.36
N MET A 250 21.81 -13.79 0.42
CA MET A 250 22.30 -13.07 -0.75
C MET A 250 23.07 -11.80 -0.36
N GLY A 251 22.65 -11.12 0.71
CA GLY A 251 23.38 -9.99 1.30
C GLY A 251 24.78 -10.39 1.78
N LYS A 252 24.87 -11.45 2.60
CA LYS A 252 26.15 -11.98 3.12
C LYS A 252 27.07 -12.48 2.00
N GLN A 253 26.52 -13.16 1.01
CA GLN A 253 27.26 -13.68 -0.15
C GLN A 253 27.82 -12.55 -1.01
N ARG A 254 27.08 -11.43 -1.16
CA ARG A 254 27.57 -10.24 -1.87
C ARG A 254 28.71 -9.55 -1.11
N GLU A 255 28.57 -9.41 0.21
CA GLU A 255 29.65 -8.85 1.04
C GLU A 255 30.91 -9.73 0.98
N LEU A 256 30.74 -11.05 1.00
CA LEU A 256 31.84 -11.99 0.86
C LEU A 256 32.50 -11.89 -0.53
N LEU A 257 31.71 -11.81 -1.59
CA LEU A 257 32.19 -11.60 -2.97
C LEU A 257 33.03 -10.32 -3.09
N ASP A 258 32.60 -9.22 -2.45
CA ASP A 258 33.35 -7.97 -2.43
C ASP A 258 34.71 -8.15 -1.72
N LYS A 259 34.76 -8.93 -0.63
CA LYS A 259 36.02 -9.26 0.07
C LYS A 259 36.91 -10.20 -0.75
N THR A 260 36.33 -11.18 -1.46
CA THR A 260 37.06 -12.03 -2.42
C THR A 260 37.69 -11.18 -3.53
N PHE A 261 36.97 -10.18 -4.03
CA PHE A 261 37.47 -9.27 -5.07
C PHE A 261 38.61 -8.35 -4.57
N LYS A 262 38.59 -7.98 -3.30
CA LYS A 262 39.72 -7.29 -2.65
C LYS A 262 40.95 -8.19 -2.51
N GLY A 263 40.76 -9.45 -2.12
CA GLY A 263 41.84 -10.44 -2.09
C GLY A 263 42.48 -10.66 -3.46
N ARG A 264 41.66 -10.65 -4.53
CA ARG A 264 42.12 -10.68 -5.92
C ARG A 264 42.97 -9.46 -6.31
N GLN A 265 42.64 -8.27 -5.81
CA GLN A 265 43.38 -7.03 -6.08
C GLN A 265 44.71 -6.92 -5.33
N GLY A 266 45.10 -7.95 -4.58
CA GLY A 266 46.32 -7.95 -3.78
C GLY A 266 46.19 -7.20 -2.45
N GLU A 267 44.98 -6.86 -2.03
CA GLU A 267 44.74 -6.43 -0.65
C GLU A 267 44.96 -7.60 0.30
N ASN A 268 45.47 -7.30 1.49
CA ASN A 268 45.80 -8.32 2.49
C ASN A 268 44.52 -8.82 3.17
N VAL A 269 43.84 -9.77 2.53
CA VAL A 269 42.62 -10.41 3.04
C VAL A 269 42.97 -11.81 3.54
N ASP A 270 42.53 -12.18 4.75
CA ASP A 270 42.77 -13.50 5.31
C ASP A 270 41.95 -14.58 4.58
N PRO A 271 42.60 -15.52 3.85
CA PRO A 271 41.89 -16.58 3.13
C PRO A 271 41.10 -17.52 4.06
N ASN A 272 41.56 -17.72 5.29
CA ASN A 272 40.87 -18.57 6.26
C ASN A 272 39.58 -17.91 6.75
N ALA A 273 39.58 -16.59 6.90
CA ALA A 273 38.38 -15.83 7.24
C ALA A 273 37.35 -15.88 6.10
N LEU A 274 37.79 -15.75 4.84
CA LEU A 274 36.91 -15.88 3.66
C LEU A 274 36.29 -17.28 3.56
N ARG A 275 37.11 -18.32 3.74
CA ARG A 275 36.64 -19.71 3.75
C ARG A 275 35.66 -19.99 4.89
N GLY A 276 35.93 -19.45 6.09
CA GLY A 276 35.04 -19.56 7.24
C GLY A 276 33.68 -18.93 6.95
N ALA A 277 33.68 -17.70 6.43
CA ALA A 277 32.47 -17.00 6.04
C ALA A 277 31.68 -17.75 4.95
N GLN A 278 32.36 -18.31 3.94
CA GLN A 278 31.71 -19.11 2.90
C GLN A 278 31.05 -20.37 3.48
N GLY A 279 31.71 -21.05 4.42
CA GLY A 279 31.18 -22.23 5.11
C GLY A 279 29.97 -21.92 6.00
N ASP A 280 29.95 -20.76 6.64
CA ASP A 280 28.81 -20.33 7.46
C ASP A 280 27.57 -20.00 6.61
N ILE A 281 27.77 -19.38 5.45
CA ILE A 281 26.69 -19.14 4.47
C ILE A 281 26.16 -20.47 3.94
N GLN A 282 27.04 -21.44 3.64
CA GLN A 282 26.64 -22.77 3.20
C GLN A 282 25.80 -23.52 4.24
N LYS A 283 26.20 -23.47 5.52
CA LYS A 283 25.40 -24.07 6.62
C LYS A 283 24.01 -23.45 6.73
N GLN A 284 23.92 -22.12 6.66
CA GLN A 284 22.64 -21.42 6.71
C GLN A 284 21.74 -21.78 5.53
N LEU A 285 22.31 -21.98 4.34
CA LEU A 285 21.56 -22.49 3.18
C LEU A 285 21.04 -23.91 3.43
N GLY A 286 21.86 -24.79 3.99
CA GLY A 286 21.46 -26.15 4.39
C GLY A 286 20.31 -26.15 5.42
N ASP A 287 20.34 -25.25 6.40
CA ASP A 287 19.27 -25.09 7.39
C ASP A 287 17.94 -24.65 6.75
N ILE A 288 17.99 -23.78 5.74
CA ILE A 288 16.80 -23.37 4.97
C ILE A 288 16.24 -24.56 4.19
N MET A 289 17.10 -25.33 3.52
CA MET A 289 16.69 -26.51 2.75
C MET A 289 16.08 -27.58 3.66
N LYS A 290 16.65 -27.79 4.85
CA LYS A 290 16.09 -28.70 5.87
C LYS A 290 14.74 -28.21 6.37
N GLY A 291 14.60 -26.93 6.70
CA GLY A 291 13.34 -26.36 7.17
C GLY A 291 12.21 -26.44 6.13
N LEU A 292 12.53 -26.32 4.83
CA LEU A 292 11.58 -26.57 3.75
C LEU A 292 11.20 -28.05 3.67
N GLY A 293 12.17 -28.96 3.78
CA GLY A 293 11.94 -30.41 3.76
C GLY A 293 11.09 -30.92 4.94
N ASP A 294 11.32 -30.40 6.14
CA ASP A 294 10.58 -30.74 7.36
C ASP A 294 9.07 -30.40 7.23
N GLN A 295 8.76 -29.39 6.43
CA GLN A 295 7.38 -28.96 6.14
C GLN A 295 6.85 -29.49 4.80
N LYS A 296 7.50 -30.53 4.23
CA LYS A 296 7.14 -31.16 2.95
C LYS A 296 7.09 -30.20 1.75
N VAL A 297 7.76 -29.05 1.84
CA VAL A 297 7.89 -28.11 0.74
C VAL A 297 9.08 -28.54 -0.13
N PRO A 298 8.87 -28.86 -1.42
CA PRO A 298 9.98 -29.24 -2.30
C PRO A 298 10.92 -28.05 -2.49
N ALA A 299 12.16 -28.20 -2.01
CA ALA A 299 13.21 -27.21 -2.20
C ALA A 299 13.50 -27.01 -3.70
N PRO A 300 13.56 -25.75 -4.19
CA PRO A 300 13.97 -25.45 -5.56
C PRO A 300 15.28 -26.15 -5.94
N GLY A 301 15.37 -26.66 -7.16
CA GLY A 301 16.57 -27.34 -7.66
C GLY A 301 17.81 -26.43 -7.63
N ASP A 302 17.59 -25.13 -7.81
CA ASP A 302 18.65 -24.12 -7.76
C ASP A 302 19.27 -23.95 -6.36
N LEU A 303 18.58 -24.29 -5.27
CA LEU A 303 19.19 -24.27 -3.93
C LEU A 303 20.27 -25.34 -3.78
N LYS A 304 20.04 -26.54 -4.33
CA LYS A 304 21.05 -27.61 -4.35
C LYS A 304 22.26 -27.24 -5.21
N ARG A 305 22.01 -26.55 -6.33
CA ARG A 305 23.11 -26.01 -7.17
C ARG A 305 23.91 -24.97 -6.40
N ALA A 306 23.25 -24.04 -5.72
CA ALA A 306 23.89 -23.02 -4.89
C ALA A 306 24.74 -23.66 -3.77
N GLU A 307 24.24 -24.70 -3.10
CA GLU A 307 24.98 -25.41 -2.05
C GLU A 307 26.28 -26.05 -2.58
N GLY A 308 26.24 -26.66 -3.77
CA GLY A 308 27.42 -27.22 -4.43
C GLY A 308 28.47 -26.16 -4.74
N LEU A 309 28.04 -25.07 -5.41
CA LEU A 309 28.90 -23.94 -5.79
C LEU A 309 29.53 -23.25 -4.57
N MET A 310 28.80 -23.14 -3.45
CA MET A 310 29.35 -22.62 -2.20
C MET A 310 30.45 -23.54 -1.63
N GLY A 311 30.31 -24.86 -1.78
CA GLY A 311 31.32 -25.83 -1.37
C GLY A 311 32.59 -25.78 -2.23
N ASP A 312 32.42 -25.62 -3.55
CA ASP A 312 33.51 -25.40 -4.52
C ASP A 312 34.26 -24.10 -4.20
N SER A 313 33.54 -22.99 -4.11
CA SER A 313 34.07 -21.68 -3.72
C SER A 313 34.83 -21.73 -2.39
N GLY A 314 34.34 -22.47 -1.38
CA GLY A 314 35.04 -22.63 -0.11
C GLY A 314 36.38 -23.36 -0.21
N ARG A 315 36.50 -24.34 -1.12
CA ARG A 315 37.77 -25.03 -1.40
C ARG A 315 38.76 -24.14 -2.16
N GLU A 316 38.25 -23.34 -3.08
CA GLU A 316 39.03 -22.39 -3.88
C GLU A 316 39.59 -21.25 -3.03
N LEU A 317 38.78 -20.69 -2.13
CA LEU A 317 39.24 -19.69 -1.15
C LEU A 317 40.36 -20.24 -0.25
N GLY A 318 40.27 -21.52 0.13
CA GLY A 318 41.33 -22.20 0.89
C GLY A 318 42.65 -22.35 0.12
N GLN A 319 42.58 -22.39 -1.22
CA GLN A 319 43.73 -22.46 -2.12
C GLN A 319 44.19 -21.07 -2.60
N LYS A 320 43.56 -19.99 -2.11
CA LYS A 320 43.75 -18.61 -2.56
C LYS A 320 43.41 -18.40 -4.04
N ASP A 321 42.57 -19.25 -4.61
CA ASP A 321 42.02 -19.08 -5.95
C ASP A 321 40.78 -18.17 -5.89
N TYR A 322 41.04 -16.86 -5.85
CA TYR A 322 39.98 -15.85 -5.78
C TYR A 322 39.23 -15.67 -7.11
N ASP A 323 39.83 -16.07 -8.23
CA ASP A 323 39.26 -15.91 -9.56
C ASP A 323 38.15 -16.93 -9.81
N SER A 324 38.45 -18.21 -9.58
CA SER A 324 37.47 -19.29 -9.65
C SER A 324 36.38 -19.09 -8.59
N SER A 325 36.79 -18.75 -7.36
CA SER A 325 35.85 -18.52 -6.26
C SER A 325 34.88 -17.37 -6.56
N SER A 326 35.35 -16.25 -7.10
CA SER A 326 34.47 -15.13 -7.46
C SER A 326 33.41 -15.53 -8.50
N THR A 327 33.74 -16.46 -9.40
CA THR A 327 32.84 -16.98 -10.44
C THR A 327 31.76 -17.87 -9.84
N ASP A 328 32.14 -18.77 -8.94
CA ASP A 328 31.22 -19.64 -8.23
C ASP A 328 30.32 -18.87 -7.26
N GLN A 329 30.85 -17.83 -6.61
CA GLN A 329 30.08 -16.94 -5.74
C GLN A 329 29.01 -16.14 -6.51
N LYS A 330 29.30 -15.71 -7.76
CA LYS A 330 28.30 -15.06 -8.63
C LYS A 330 27.22 -16.03 -9.09
N SER A 331 27.64 -17.21 -9.54
CA SER A 331 26.71 -18.28 -9.95
C SER A 331 25.80 -18.73 -8.79
N THR A 332 26.33 -18.71 -7.57
CA THR A 332 25.58 -18.93 -6.34
C THR A 332 24.53 -17.85 -6.13
N LEU A 333 24.86 -16.57 -6.27
CA LEU A 333 23.90 -15.47 -6.14
C LEU A 333 22.75 -15.59 -7.16
N ASP A 334 23.06 -15.97 -8.40
CA ASP A 334 22.06 -16.18 -9.45
C ASP A 334 21.13 -17.35 -9.10
N ALA A 335 21.68 -18.46 -8.60
CA ALA A 335 20.92 -19.62 -8.15
C ALA A 335 20.02 -19.30 -6.94
N LEU A 336 20.54 -18.54 -5.95
CA LEU A 336 19.76 -18.09 -4.78
C LEU A 336 18.61 -17.17 -5.20
N ARG A 337 18.85 -16.27 -6.15
CA ARG A 337 17.83 -15.35 -6.69
C ARG A 337 16.74 -16.10 -7.45
N SER A 338 17.14 -17.05 -8.30
CA SER A 338 16.22 -17.92 -9.04
C SER A 338 15.33 -18.71 -8.08
N ALA A 339 15.93 -19.36 -7.08
CA ALA A 339 15.21 -20.10 -6.05
C ALA A 339 14.27 -19.22 -5.23
N SER A 340 14.69 -18.00 -4.84
CA SER A 340 13.85 -17.04 -4.12
C SER A 340 12.63 -16.62 -4.96
N ASN A 341 12.82 -16.36 -6.25
CA ASN A 341 11.74 -16.01 -7.17
C ASN A 341 10.77 -17.19 -7.37
N GLU A 342 11.28 -18.41 -7.50
CA GLU A 342 10.44 -19.61 -7.60
C GLU A 342 9.60 -19.80 -6.33
N LEU A 343 10.22 -19.60 -5.16
CA LEU A 343 9.51 -19.68 -3.89
C LEU A 343 8.43 -18.60 -3.80
N ALA A 344 8.76 -17.35 -4.08
CA ALA A 344 7.81 -16.25 -4.11
C ALA A 344 6.66 -16.51 -5.10
N GLN A 345 6.94 -17.06 -6.28
CA GLN A 345 5.91 -17.33 -7.28
C GLN A 345 4.93 -18.42 -6.83
N LYS A 346 5.38 -19.48 -6.15
CA LYS A 346 4.45 -20.47 -5.59
C LYS A 346 3.65 -19.88 -4.42
N LEU A 347 4.24 -18.98 -3.62
CA LEU A 347 3.52 -18.25 -2.57
C LEU A 347 2.38 -17.41 -3.15
N LEU A 348 2.64 -16.69 -4.24
CA LEU A 348 1.62 -15.92 -4.97
C LEU A 348 0.54 -16.83 -5.59
N LYS A 349 0.92 -18.01 -6.09
CA LYS A 349 -0.02 -18.98 -6.67
C LYS A 349 -0.90 -19.68 -5.61
N ASN A 350 -0.37 -19.93 -4.41
CA ASN A 350 -1.13 -20.51 -3.31
C ASN A 350 -2.02 -19.46 -2.62
N GLY A 351 -1.53 -18.23 -2.42
CA GLY A 351 -2.33 -17.12 -1.88
C GLY A 351 -3.46 -16.62 -2.80
N GLY A 352 -3.48 -17.07 -4.06
CA GLY A 352 -4.53 -16.79 -5.04
C GLY A 352 -5.61 -17.88 -5.18
N LYS A 353 -5.53 -18.97 -4.41
CA LYS A 353 -6.42 -20.15 -4.58
C LYS A 353 -7.70 -20.15 -3.74
N ASP A 354 -7.90 -19.20 -2.83
CA ASP A 354 -9.15 -19.04 -2.07
C ASP A 354 -10.14 -18.02 -2.70
N GLN A 355 -10.00 -17.76 -4.00
CA GLN A 355 -10.93 -16.90 -4.75
C GLN A 355 -11.43 -17.52 -6.07
N GLN A 356 -11.35 -18.85 -6.22
CA GLN A 356 -11.98 -19.59 -7.31
C GLN A 356 -12.78 -20.76 -6.76
N GLY A 357 -13.97 -20.42 -6.27
CA GLY A 357 -15.04 -21.35 -5.90
C GLY A 357 -16.38 -20.71 -6.23
N GLY A 358 -16.57 -20.35 -7.49
CA GLY A 358 -17.86 -19.92 -8.04
C GLY A 358 -17.95 -20.46 -9.47
N GLU A 359 -18.94 -21.32 -9.71
CA GLU A 359 -19.25 -21.96 -10.98
C GLU A 359 -19.15 -21.00 -12.18
N GLU A 360 -18.18 -21.25 -13.07
CA GLU A 360 -18.21 -20.76 -14.45
C GLU A 360 -19.10 -21.71 -15.27
N ASP A 361 -20.21 -21.18 -15.79
CA ASP A 361 -21.08 -21.87 -16.75
C ASP A 361 -20.29 -22.20 -18.06
N PRO A 362 -20.49 -23.38 -18.67
CA PRO A 362 -19.84 -23.83 -19.92
C PRO A 362 -19.92 -22.90 -21.15
N LEU A 363 -20.56 -21.73 -21.06
CA LEU A 363 -20.55 -20.70 -22.10
C LEU A 363 -19.85 -19.37 -21.69
N GLY A 364 -19.04 -19.36 -20.62
CA GLY A 364 -18.02 -18.34 -20.39
C GLY A 364 -18.51 -16.90 -20.24
N ARG A 365 -19.61 -16.67 -19.51
CA ARG A 365 -20.11 -15.32 -19.19
C ARG A 365 -19.97 -15.01 -17.71
N SER A 366 -19.08 -14.07 -17.38
CA SER A 366 -19.05 -13.40 -16.08
C SER A 366 -20.11 -12.30 -16.04
N GLN A 367 -21.03 -12.38 -15.08
CA GLN A 367 -22.04 -11.35 -14.86
C GLN A 367 -21.44 -10.25 -13.96
N GLY A 368 -21.03 -9.16 -14.59
CA GLY A 368 -20.53 -7.96 -13.92
C GLY A 368 -21.07 -6.70 -14.59
N GLN A 369 -22.10 -6.13 -13.97
CA GLN A 369 -22.45 -4.71 -13.91
C GLN A 369 -22.42 -3.89 -15.21
N ALA A 370 -23.62 -3.56 -15.71
CA ALA A 370 -23.84 -2.52 -16.70
C ALA A 370 -23.48 -1.13 -16.15
N GLY A 371 -22.40 -0.56 -16.66
CA GLY A 371 -22.10 0.87 -16.73
C GLY A 371 -21.72 1.22 -18.17
N PRO A 372 -21.80 2.50 -18.61
CA PRO A 372 -21.51 2.84 -20.00
C PRO A 372 -20.04 2.56 -20.32
N ASP A 373 -19.82 1.85 -21.42
CA ASP A 373 -18.53 1.40 -21.94
C ASP A 373 -17.64 2.60 -22.32
N PHE A 374 -16.62 2.87 -21.51
CA PHE A 374 -15.40 3.51 -22.00
C PHE A 374 -14.34 2.42 -22.09
N GLY A 375 -14.08 2.01 -23.34
CA GLY A 375 -13.25 0.86 -23.67
C GLY A 375 -11.95 0.77 -22.87
N LYS A 376 -11.55 -0.47 -22.56
CA LYS A 376 -10.28 -0.86 -21.94
C LYS A 376 -9.12 0.03 -22.39
N VAL A 377 -8.74 1.01 -21.57
CA VAL A 377 -7.45 1.69 -21.71
C VAL A 377 -6.40 0.72 -21.22
N LYS A 378 -5.77 0.05 -22.18
CA LYS A 378 -4.64 -0.85 -21.98
C LYS A 378 -3.48 0.00 -21.48
N VAL A 379 -3.11 -0.13 -20.20
CA VAL A 379 -1.90 0.50 -19.67
C VAL A 379 -0.71 -0.08 -20.45
N PRO A 380 0.04 0.73 -21.22
CA PRO A 380 1.03 0.19 -22.16
C PRO A 380 2.23 -0.45 -21.46
N ASP A 381 2.77 -1.52 -22.05
CA ASP A 381 3.95 -2.22 -21.56
C ASP A 381 5.22 -1.35 -21.70
N LYS A 382 6.31 -1.68 -20.99
CA LYS A 382 7.59 -0.95 -21.06
C LYS A 382 8.15 -0.79 -22.50
N SER A 383 7.77 -1.70 -23.42
CA SER A 383 8.11 -1.64 -24.85
C SER A 383 7.33 -0.55 -25.61
N ASP A 384 6.09 -0.27 -25.22
CA ASP A 384 5.23 0.72 -25.89
C ASP A 384 5.62 2.15 -25.51
N LEU A 385 6.08 2.35 -24.27
CA LEU A 385 6.68 3.61 -23.81
C LEU A 385 7.97 3.98 -24.56
N GLN A 386 8.77 2.97 -24.94
CA GLN A 386 9.96 3.19 -25.77
C GLN A 386 9.57 3.55 -27.21
N ARG A 387 8.63 2.84 -27.81
CA ARG A 387 8.11 3.17 -29.16
C ARG A 387 7.47 4.56 -29.23
N ALA A 388 6.70 4.95 -28.21
CA ALA A 388 6.13 6.30 -28.13
C ALA A 388 7.21 7.39 -28.09
N ARG A 389 8.32 7.14 -27.37
CA ARG A 389 9.48 8.04 -27.34
C ARG A 389 10.18 8.14 -28.69
N ASP A 390 10.35 7.03 -29.39
CA ASP A 390 11.00 7.00 -30.71
C ASP A 390 10.17 7.77 -31.76
N ILE A 391 8.84 7.60 -31.72
CA ILE A 391 7.91 8.34 -32.60
C ILE A 391 7.97 9.85 -32.29
N LEU A 392 7.97 10.24 -31.02
CA LEU A 392 8.08 11.65 -30.61
C LEU A 392 9.40 12.30 -31.07
N MET A 393 10.51 11.56 -30.99
CA MET A 393 11.81 12.04 -31.44
C MET A 393 11.83 12.23 -32.96
N GLU A 394 11.25 11.30 -33.72
CA GLU A 394 11.16 11.40 -35.18
C GLU A 394 10.22 12.55 -35.62
N LEU A 395 9.10 12.77 -34.93
CA LEU A 395 8.21 13.91 -35.20
C LEU A 395 8.91 15.25 -34.92
N ARG A 396 9.64 15.39 -33.81
CA ARG A 396 10.42 16.61 -33.50
C ARG A 396 11.53 16.86 -34.51
N ARG A 397 12.20 15.80 -34.97
CA ARG A 397 13.23 15.90 -36.02
C ARG A 397 12.65 16.41 -37.32
N ARG A 398 11.49 15.88 -37.75
CA ARG A 398 10.82 16.30 -38.99
C ARG A 398 10.21 17.70 -38.91
N ALA A 399 9.75 18.12 -37.73
CA ALA A 399 9.30 19.49 -37.48
C ALA A 399 10.43 20.53 -37.65
N ALA A 400 11.68 20.15 -37.41
CA ALA A 400 12.84 21.04 -37.54
C ALA A 400 13.36 21.19 -38.99
N GLU A 401 12.89 20.36 -39.93
CA GLU A 401 13.30 20.40 -41.33
C GLU A 401 12.54 21.49 -42.11
N ARG A 402 13.10 22.71 -42.16
CA ARG A 402 12.52 23.91 -42.82
C ARG A 402 12.21 23.77 -44.31
N GLY A 403 12.64 22.69 -44.97
CA GLY A 403 12.39 22.44 -46.39
C GLY A 403 11.12 21.64 -46.70
N ARG A 404 10.34 21.22 -45.69
CA ARG A 404 9.12 20.43 -45.92
C ARG A 404 7.93 21.29 -46.36
N PRO A 405 6.98 20.71 -47.11
CA PRO A 405 5.73 21.37 -47.45
C PRO A 405 4.99 21.85 -46.19
N GLN A 406 4.45 23.08 -46.21
CA GLN A 406 3.81 23.68 -45.03
C GLN A 406 2.66 22.82 -44.46
N GLN A 407 1.88 22.17 -45.33
CA GLN A 407 0.79 21.29 -44.90
C GLN A 407 1.27 20.11 -44.04
N GLU A 408 2.49 19.62 -44.27
CA GLU A 408 3.07 18.52 -43.51
C GLU A 408 3.59 19.00 -42.16
N LEU A 409 4.20 20.18 -42.10
CA LEU A 409 4.63 20.81 -40.84
C LEU A 409 3.44 21.09 -39.93
N ASP A 410 2.35 21.64 -40.47
CA ASP A 410 1.11 21.90 -39.73
C ASP A 410 0.44 20.61 -39.22
N TYR A 411 0.65 19.49 -39.90
CA TYR A 411 0.18 18.18 -39.46
C TYR A 411 1.04 17.62 -38.33
N ILE A 412 2.37 17.74 -38.44
CA ILE A 412 3.32 17.32 -37.40
C ILE A 412 3.13 18.14 -36.12
N ASP A 413 2.93 19.45 -36.22
CA ASP A 413 2.69 20.33 -35.07
C ASP A 413 1.38 20.01 -34.34
N ARG A 414 0.34 19.61 -35.08
CA ARG A 414 -0.91 19.14 -34.46
C ARG A 414 -0.72 17.82 -33.73
N LEU A 415 0.04 16.90 -34.30
CA LEU A 415 0.37 15.64 -33.64
C LEU A 415 1.20 15.87 -32.37
N LEU A 416 2.18 16.79 -32.40
CA LEU A 416 2.99 17.13 -31.23
C LEU A 416 2.20 17.81 -30.11
N LYS A 417 1.05 18.45 -30.39
CA LYS A 417 0.15 19.03 -29.38
C LYS A 417 -0.75 18.01 -28.67
N GLN A 418 -0.95 16.83 -29.26
CA GLN A 418 -1.82 15.78 -28.71
C GLN A 418 -1.06 14.76 -27.84
N PHE A 419 0.27 14.75 -27.91
CA PHE A 419 1.15 14.07 -26.95
C PHE A 419 1.57 15.04 -25.85
#